data_AF-A0A0Q5D3F5-F1
#
_entry.id   AF-A0A0Q5D3F5-F1
#
_cell.length_a   1.000
_cell.length_b   1.000
_cell.length_c   1.000
_cell.angle_alpha   90.00
_cell.angle_beta   90.00
_cell.angle_gamma   90.00
#
_symmetry.space_group_name_H-M   'P 1'
#
loop_
_entity.id
_entity.type
_entity.pdbx_description
1 polymer ?
#
loop_
_entity_poly.entity_id
_entity_poly.type
_entity_poly.pdbx_seq_one_letter_code
_entity_poly.pdbx_strand_id
1 'polypeptide(L)' 'MTSPASLNARLRKIESLATTSLPAEPWVWVITESDDELPGKLAEMEAAGTYRLGQNIVHWRIVDPAPQPQPRTAQ' A
#
# COMPACT_ATOMS: atom_id res chain seq x y z
N MET A 1 -3.76 17.10 -8.59
CA MET A 1 -2.95 17.43 -7.40
C MET A 1 -3.60 16.81 -6.17
N THR A 2 -3.03 15.74 -5.63
CA THR A 2 -3.48 15.18 -4.34
C THR A 2 -3.04 16.12 -3.22
N SER A 3 -4.00 16.82 -2.62
CA SER A 3 -3.72 17.66 -1.46
C SER A 3 -3.22 16.78 -0.29
N PRO A 4 -2.29 17.27 0.55
CA PRO A 4 -1.80 16.53 1.73
C PRO A 4 -2.94 16.05 2.65
N ALA A 5 -4.05 16.79 2.71
CA ALA A 5 -5.23 16.40 3.48
C ALA A 5 -5.93 15.15 2.89
N SER A 6 -5.94 14.99 1.56
CA SER A 6 -6.50 13.82 0.88
C SER A 6 -5.65 12.56 1.10
N LEU A 7 -4.33 12.72 1.22
CA LEU A 7 -3.41 11.64 1.54
C LEU A 7 -3.60 11.18 2.99
N ASN A 8 -3.65 12.11 3.94
CA ASN A 8 -3.88 11.78 5.36
C ASN A 8 -5.24 11.09 5.61
N ALA A 9 -6.29 11.50 4.91
CA ALA A 9 -7.59 10.86 5.02
C ALA A 9 -7.58 9.42 4.46
N ARG A 10 -6.86 9.20 3.35
CA ARG A 10 -6.67 7.87 2.78
C ARG A 10 -5.86 6.98 3.73
N LEU A 11 -4.78 7.49 4.31
CA LEU A 11 -3.94 6.78 5.29
C LEU A 11 -4.73 6.36 6.54
N ARG A 12 -5.59 7.23 7.10
CA ARG A 12 -6.43 6.84 8.25
C ARG A 12 -7.44 5.75 7.91
N LYS A 13 -8.04 5.79 6.72
CA LYS A 13 -8.99 4.75 6.27
C LYS A 13 -8.29 3.40 6.13
N ILE A 14 -7.06 3.44 5.65
CA ILE A 14 -6.12 2.33 5.52
C ILE A 14 -5.81 1.70 6.91
N GLU A 15 -5.44 2.51 7.89
CA GLU A 15 -5.15 2.08 9.27
C GLU A 15 -6.40 1.49 9.96
N SER A 16 -7.57 2.04 9.66
CA SER A 16 -8.85 1.52 10.17
C SER A 16 -9.20 0.14 9.59
N LEU A 17 -8.85 -0.15 8.33
CA LEU A 17 -9.08 -1.45 7.71
C LEU A 17 -8.09 -2.51 8.25
N ALA A 18 -6.85 -2.11 8.50
CA ALA A 18 -5.81 -2.95 9.11
C ALA A 18 -6.22 -3.50 10.48
N THR A 19 -6.93 -2.70 11.27
CA THR A 19 -7.31 -3.01 12.66
C THR A 19 -8.56 -3.88 12.80
N THR A 20 -9.36 -4.03 11.74
CA THR A 20 -10.72 -4.59 11.86
C THR A 20 -10.85 -6.06 11.38
N SER A 21 -9.85 -6.62 10.68
CA SER A 21 -9.99 -7.98 10.12
C SER A 21 -8.71 -8.81 10.02
N LEU A 22 -7.57 -8.33 10.51
CA LEU A 22 -6.35 -9.12 10.48
C LEU A 22 -6.23 -9.94 11.79
N PRO A 23 -5.97 -11.25 11.72
CA PRO A 23 -5.67 -12.04 12.91
C PRO A 23 -4.47 -11.43 13.63
N ALA A 24 -4.43 -11.59 14.96
CA ALA A 24 -3.44 -10.99 15.88
C ALA A 24 -1.97 -11.42 15.66
N GLU A 25 -1.67 -12.04 14.53
CA GLU A 25 -0.31 -12.33 14.09
C GLU A 25 0.41 -11.03 13.69
N PRO A 26 1.74 -10.97 13.83
CA PRO A 26 2.49 -9.77 13.47
C PRO A 26 2.55 -9.63 11.94
N TRP A 27 1.75 -8.71 11.38
CA TRP A 27 1.77 -8.37 9.96
C TRP A 27 2.86 -7.35 9.64
N VAL A 28 3.53 -7.53 8.50
CA VAL A 28 4.45 -6.52 7.93
C VAL A 28 3.80 -5.83 6.76
N TRP A 29 3.82 -4.50 6.76
CA TRP A 29 3.29 -3.69 5.68
C TRP A 29 4.42 -3.32 4.72
N VAL A 30 4.24 -3.63 3.43
CA VAL A 30 5.21 -3.31 2.39
C VAL A 30 4.50 -2.49 1.31
N ILE A 31 5.05 -1.32 1.01
CA ILE A 31 4.54 -0.41 -0.03
C ILE A 31 5.59 -0.30 -1.11
N THR A 32 5.22 -0.59 -2.37
CA THR A 32 6.13 -0.53 -3.53
C THR A 32 5.50 0.21 -4.70
N GLU A 33 6.31 0.69 -5.64
CA GLU A 33 5.83 1.30 -6.90
C GLU A 33 5.45 0.21 -7.92
N SER A 34 6.11 -0.95 -7.86
CA SER A 34 5.81 -2.11 -8.71
C SER A 34 5.87 -3.42 -7.93
N ASP A 35 5.30 -4.48 -8.50
CA ASP A 35 5.36 -5.82 -7.89
C ASP A 35 6.78 -6.41 -7.95
N ASP A 36 7.61 -5.95 -8.89
CA ASP A 36 9.00 -6.40 -9.08
C ASP A 36 9.94 -5.91 -7.97
N GLU A 37 9.58 -4.82 -7.29
CA GLU A 37 10.35 -4.28 -6.16
C GLU A 37 10.15 -5.08 -4.86
N LEU A 38 9.06 -5.86 -4.76
CA LEU A 38 8.69 -6.57 -3.53
C LEU A 38 9.80 -7.50 -3.02
N PRO A 39 10.43 -8.35 -3.84
CA PRO A 39 11.51 -9.23 -3.36
C PRO A 39 12.72 -8.46 -2.82
N GLY A 40 13.09 -7.36 -3.47
CA GLY A 40 14.19 -6.50 -3.03
C GLY A 40 13.88 -5.82 -1.69
N LYS A 41 12.67 -5.29 -1.54
CA LYS A 41 12.21 -4.68 -0.28
C LYS A 41 12.14 -5.69 0.87
N LEU A 42 11.66 -6.91 0.62
CA LEU A 42 11.64 -7.95 1.65
C LEU A 42 13.06 -8.34 2.11
N ALA A 43 14.02 -8.41 1.18
CA ALA A 43 15.42 -8.67 1.53
C ALA A 43 16.03 -7.54 2.38
N GLU A 44 15.76 -6.28 2.05
CA GLU A 44 16.17 -5.13 2.88
C GLU A 44 15.56 -5.19 4.28
N MET A 45 14.28 -5.55 4.37
CA MET A 45 13.55 -5.63 5.65
C MET A 45 13.99 -6.82 6.50
N GLU A 46 14.36 -7.94 5.87
CA GLU A 46 14.97 -9.10 6.52
C GLU A 46 16.34 -8.73 7.10
N ALA A 47 17.19 -8.06 6.31
CA ALA A 47 18.49 -7.57 6.76
C ALA A 47 18.37 -6.56 7.92
N ALA A 48 17.31 -5.74 7.93
CA ALA A 48 17.01 -4.81 9.01
C ALA A 48 16.34 -5.47 10.23
N GLY A 49 16.00 -6.76 10.18
CA GLY A 49 15.31 -7.49 11.26
C GLY A 49 13.85 -7.11 11.46
N THR A 50 13.25 -6.38 10.51
CA THR A 50 11.86 -5.90 10.54
C THR A 50 10.87 -6.86 9.88
N TYR A 51 11.37 -7.84 9.14
CA TYR A 51 10.63 -8.93 8.52
C TYR A 51 11.37 -10.24 8.76
N ARG A 52 10.63 -11.34 8.93
CA ARG A 52 11.19 -12.71 8.97
C ARG A 52 10.58 -13.54 7.86
N LEU A 53 11.39 -14.41 7.25
CA LEU A 53 10.91 -15.34 6.25
C LEU A 53 9.70 -16.14 6.76
N GLY A 54 8.59 -16.10 6.02
CA GLY A 54 7.34 -16.77 6.38
C GLY A 54 6.38 -15.95 7.26
N GLN A 55 6.74 -14.73 7.64
CA GLN A 55 5.83 -13.79 8.30
C GLN A 55 4.78 -13.28 7.30
N ASN A 56 3.54 -13.10 7.77
CA ASN A 56 2.47 -12.56 6.93
C ASN A 56 2.77 -11.12 6.51
N ILE A 57 2.55 -10.84 5.22
CA ILE A 57 2.77 -9.52 4.63
C ILE A 57 1.46 -8.96 4.08
N VAL A 58 1.27 -7.65 4.25
CA VAL A 58 0.31 -6.87 3.46
C VAL A 58 1.11 -6.05 2.46
N HIS A 59 1.00 -6.41 1.18
CA HIS A 59 1.70 -5.73 0.10
C HIS A 59 0.76 -4.80 -0.66
N TRP A 60 1.12 -3.52 -0.72
CA TRP A 60 0.39 -2.50 -1.47
C TRP A 60 1.26 -1.91 -2.57
N ARG A 61 0.72 -1.89 -3.78
CA ARG A 61 1.32 -1.23 -4.93
C ARG A 61 0.75 0.16 -5.11
N ILE A 62 1.62 1.15 -5.28
CA ILE A 62 1.24 2.49 -5.68
C ILE A 62 0.77 2.41 -7.14
N VAL A 63 -0.43 2.91 -7.40
CA VAL A 63 -0.98 2.99 -8.76
C VAL A 63 -1.31 4.43 -9.06
N ASP A 64 -0.86 4.90 -10.23
CA ASP A 64 -1.28 6.19 -10.74
C ASP A 64 -2.81 6.23 -10.88
N PRO A 65 -3.43 7.38 -10.60
CA PRO A 65 -4.85 7.54 -10.86
C PRO A 65 -5.11 7.32 -12.36
N ALA A 66 -6.00 6.39 -12.68
CA ALA A 66 -6.44 6.19 -14.06
C ALA A 66 -6.92 7.54 -14.64
N PRO A 67 -6.56 7.87 -15.89
CA PRO A 67 -7.03 9.10 -16.52
C PRO A 67 -8.56 9.11 -16.47
N GLN A 68 -9.13 10.16 -15.86
CA GLN A 68 -10.58 10.28 -15.78
C GLN A 68 -11.15 10.30 -17.20
N PRO A 69 -12.22 9.53 -17.49
CA PRO A 69 -12.89 9.63 -18.77
C PRO A 69 -13.37 11.06 -18.96
N GLN A 70 -12.88 11.73 -20.01
CA GLN A 70 -13.32 13.07 -20.35
C GLN A 70 -14.84 13.05 -20.58
N PRO A 71 -15.60 14.00 -20.02
CA PRO A 71 -17.02 14.09 -20.31
C PRO A 71 -17.18 14.29 -21.81
N ARG A 72 -17.87 13.34 -22.46
CA ARG A 72 -18.26 13.44 -23.87
C ARG A 72 -19.18 14.67 -23.97
N THR A 73 -18.66 15.79 -24.48
CA THR A 73 -19.51 16.90 -24.90
C THR A 73 -20.42 16.38 -25.99
N ALA A 74 -21.70 16.20 -25.67
CA ALA A 74 -22.75 16.01 -26.66
C ALA A 74 -22.83 17.29 -27.48
N GLN A 75 -22.64 17.16 -28.80
CA GLN A 75 -23.02 18.19 -29.77
C GLN A 75 -24.52 18.16 -30.01
#